data_AF-A0A090TA77-F1
#
_entry.id   AF-A0A090TA77-F1
#
_cell.length_a   1.000
_cell.length_b   1.000
_cell.length_c   1.000
_cell.angle_alpha   90.00
_cell.angle_beta   90.00
_cell.angle_gamma   90.00
#
_symmetry.space_group_name_H-M   'P 1'
#
loop_
_entity.id
_entity.type
_entity.pdbx_description
1 polymer ?
#
loop_
_entity_poly.entity_id
_entity_poly.type
_entity_poly.pdbx_seq_one_letter_code
_entity_poly.pdbx_strand_id
1 'polypeptide(L)' 'MSLNFLEFEKPIAELEAKIEALRDVSRHGGDSAIDLDKEIEQLEKKSLELKKENL' A
#
# COMPACT_ATOMS: atom_id res chain seq x y z
N MET A 1 24.66 -4.18 -11.61
CA MET A 1 24.26 -3.19 -10.60
C MET A 1 23.41 -3.91 -9.58
N SER A 2 23.85 -3.94 -8.32
CA SER A 2 23.08 -4.57 -7.24
C SER A 2 21.83 -3.73 -7.00
N LEU A 3 20.65 -4.31 -7.29
CA LEU A 3 19.36 -3.85 -6.79
C LEU A 3 19.39 -4.05 -5.27
N ASN A 4 20.14 -3.22 -4.57
CA ASN A 4 19.98 -3.05 -3.14
C ASN A 4 18.62 -2.37 -2.99
N PHE A 5 17.54 -3.15 -2.99
CA PHE A 5 16.35 -2.76 -2.26
C PHE A 5 16.87 -2.51 -0.86
N LEU A 6 17.02 -1.24 -0.54
CA LEU A 6 17.49 -0.85 0.77
C LEU A 6 16.51 -1.51 1.76
N GLU A 7 16.99 -2.09 2.85
CA GLU A 7 16.12 -2.85 3.76
C GLU A 7 14.93 -2.00 4.26
N PHE A 8 15.06 -0.68 4.16
CA PHE A 8 14.09 0.37 4.42
C PHE A 8 13.01 0.54 3.32
N GLU A 9 13.25 0.14 2.08
CA GLU A 9 12.28 0.17 0.98
C GLU A 9 11.38 -1.07 0.92
N LYS A 10 11.82 -2.21 1.48
CA LYS A 10 11.00 -3.43 1.60
C LYS A 10 9.65 -3.21 2.30
N PRO A 11 9.59 -2.60 3.50
CA PRO A 11 8.31 -2.41 4.18
C PRO A 11 7.37 -1.47 3.41
N ILE A 12 7.92 -0.52 2.65
CA ILE A 12 7.12 0.38 1.79
C ILE A 12 6.54 -0.41 0.61
N ALA A 13 7.37 -1.20 -0.09
CA ALA A 13 6.93 -2.03 -1.22
C ALA A 13 5.88 -3.08 -0.80
N GLU A 14 6.03 -3.70 0.36
CA GLU A 14 5.04 -4.64 0.92
C GLU A 14 3.72 -3.94 1.26
N LEU A 15 3.79 -2.70 1.76
CA LEU A 15 2.61 -1.89 2.07
C LEU A 15 1.86 -1.46 0.80
N GLU A 16 2.59 -1.02 -0.22
CA GLU A 16 2.03 -0.68 -1.55
C GLU A 16 1.36 -1.90 -2.21
N ALA A 17 1.98 -3.08 -2.13
CA ALA A 17 1.37 -4.32 -2.63
C ALA A 17 0.07 -4.68 -1.90
N LYS A 18 0.01 -4.48 -0.57
CA LYS A 18 -1.22 -4.69 0.21
C LYS A 18 -2.32 -3.69 -0.16
N ILE A 19 -1.96 -2.42 -0.36
CA ILE A 19 -2.89 -1.37 -0.80
C ILE A 19 -3.52 -1.74 -2.15
N GLU A 20 -2.70 -2.19 -3.11
CA GLU A 20 -3.18 -2.57 -4.43
C GLU A 20 -4.13 -3.77 -4.37
N ALA A 21 -3.79 -4.79 -3.58
CA ALA A 21 -4.67 -5.94 -3.36
C ALA A 21 -6.01 -5.55 -2.72
N LEU A 22 -6.01 -4.68 -1.71
CA LEU A 22 -7.25 -4.19 -1.07
C LEU A 22 -8.10 -3.38 -2.05
N ARG A 23 -7.47 -2.54 -2.89
CA ARG A 23 -8.16 -1.75 -3.90
C ARG A 23 -8.73 -2.60 -5.03
N ASP A 24 -8.10 -3.73 -5.32
CA ASP A 24 -8.61 -4.71 -6.27
C ASP A 24 -9.85 -5.42 -5.72
N VAL A 25 -9.80 -5.87 -4.46
CA VAL A 25 -10.94 -6.48 -3.76
C VAL A 25 -12.11 -5.50 -3.60
N SER A 26 -11.84 -4.24 -3.26
CA SER A 26 -12.85 -3.18 -3.17
C SER A 26 -13.58 -2.98 -4.50
N ARG A 27 -12.84 -2.95 -5.62
CA ARG A 27 -13.42 -2.67 -6.95
C ARG A 27 -14.06 -3.88 -7.63
N HIS A 28 -13.56 -5.09 -7.39
CA HIS A 28 -14.09 -6.31 -7.99
C HIS A 28 -15.35 -6.87 -7.30
N GLY A 29 -15.77 -6.29 -6.16
CA GLY A 29 -16.87 -6.82 -5.36
C GLY A 29 -18.30 -6.54 -5.86
N GLY A 30 -18.49 -5.68 -6.87
CA GLY A 30 -19.82 -5.37 -7.42
C GLY A 30 -20.82 -4.93 -6.33
N ASP A 31 -21.97 -5.62 -6.24
CA ASP A 31 -23.02 -5.35 -5.22
C ASP A 31 -22.62 -5.78 -3.79
N SER A 32 -21.56 -6.61 -3.65
CA SER A 32 -20.96 -7.02 -2.38
C SER A 32 -19.57 -6.40 -2.17
N ALA A 33 -19.28 -5.30 -2.86
CA ALA A 33 -18.06 -4.54 -2.63
C ALA A 33 -18.01 -4.07 -1.18
N ILE A 34 -16.96 -4.50 -0.48
CA ILE A 34 -16.64 -4.00 0.86
C ILE A 34 -15.94 -2.67 0.65
N ASP A 35 -16.52 -1.60 1.21
CA ASP A 35 -15.92 -0.25 1.20
C ASP A 35 -14.65 -0.26 2.04
N LEU A 36 -13.52 -0.47 1.37
CA LEU A 36 -12.18 -0.48 1.97
C LEU A 36 -11.43 0.84 1.70
N ASP A 37 -12.08 1.82 1.07
CA ASP A 37 -11.47 3.10 0.68
C ASP A 37 -10.84 3.82 1.88
N LYS A 38 -11.52 3.84 3.04
CA LYS A 38 -10.94 4.42 4.26
C LYS A 38 -9.69 3.70 4.75
N GLU A 39 -9.66 2.37 4.67
CA GLU A 39 -8.51 1.57 5.09
C GLU A 39 -7.35 1.74 4.11
N ILE A 40 -7.66 1.80 2.81
CA ILE A 40 -6.72 2.10 1.73
C ILE A 40 -6.09 3.49 1.92
N GLU A 41 -6.89 4.54 2.17
CA GLU A 41 -6.39 5.89 2.42
C GLU A 41 -5.47 5.95 3.65
N GLN A 42 -5.80 5.24 4.72
CA GLN A 42 -4.93 5.16 5.91
C GLN A 42 -3.59 4.47 5.60
N LEU A 43 -3.62 3.38 4.84
CA LEU A 43 -2.41 2.65 4.44
C LEU A 43 -1.56 3.48 3.47
N GLU A 44 -2.15 4.17 2.51
CA GLU A 44 -1.46 5.08 1.60
C GLU A 44 -0.77 6.21 2.35
N LYS A 45 -1.48 6.82 3.32
CA LYS A 45 -0.92 7.87 4.16
C LYS A 45 0.28 7.38 4.95
N LYS A 46 0.17 6.18 5.56
CA LYS A 46 1.27 5.55 6.30
C LYS A 46 2.47 5.22 5.40
N SER A 47 2.23 4.74 4.18
CA SER A 47 3.28 4.50 3.17
C SER A 47 4.03 5.78 2.82
N LEU A 48 3.28 6.87 2.63
CA LEU A 48 3.82 8.17 2.28
C LEU A 48 4.61 8.81 3.44
N GLU A 49 4.17 8.61 4.68
CA GLU A 49 4.91 8.99 5.88
C GLU A 49 6.21 8.19 6.02
N LEU A 50 6.17 6.86 5.90
CA LEU A 50 7.35 5.99 5.92
C LEU A 50 8.38 6.39 4.85
N LYS A 51 7.92 6.77 3.66
CA LYS A 51 8.77 7.23 2.55
C LYS A 51 9.39 8.60 2.82
N LYS A 52 8.67 9.50 3.51
CA LYS A 52 9.17 10.81 3.91
C LYS A 52 10.13 10.76 5.09
N GLU A 53 9.91 9.85 6.03
CA GLU A 53 10.77 9.69 7.21
C GLU A 53 12.13 9.07 6.86
N ASN A 54 12.23 8.42 5.68
CA ASN A 54 13.45 7.80 5.16
C ASN A 54 14.15 8.60 4.04
N LEU A 55 13.71 9.84 3.75
CA LEU A 55 14.31 10.74 2.74
C LEU A 55 15.03 11.92 3.39
#